data_AF-A0A6P0SZ85-F1
#
_entry.id   AF-A0A6P0SZ85-F1
#
_cell.length_a   1.000
_cell.length_b   1.000
_cell.length_c   1.000
_cell.angle_alpha   90.00
_cell.angle_beta   90.00
_cell.angle_gamma   90.00
#
_symmetry.space_group_name_H-M   'P 1'
#
loop_
_entity.id
_entity.type
_entity.pdbx_description
1 polymer ?
#
loop_
_entity_poly.entity_id
_entity_poly.type
_entity_poly.pdbx_seq_one_letter_code
_entity_poly.pdbx_strand_id
1 'polypeptide(L)'
;MRNWWQQLVDQQEQSQVLPNAIDLHVTLRDEAKRSPLAIASSSDRVNLGAVINTESNDCQVKHPISGQQHQIDSFNQEETPDISKIATELDGKKVFWWLWRFYPEIRAKQYPNALLVPAHKILPDCPIHSYNSTVSALVGALYPEDWQPGESHQHPYLLLFTFSPVQEFIKASRKFLDFWAGSYLLHYLSVKLCWHIAQLYGPDAVITPSLWSQEIIDALMIQVFDQPEVNYTIFRDSFKQYYLDDLDPVSRFDDNKSTSLSTAGFPNIITAVVPGKEAAETLGKDLTKKLTEEWKAIADQVREHIKQKVISWLKESQNQQKRGEILQEFSDGDYQACQRDLEKLQQPGCWEWNTLWDAQIESSWQPYWTAVPLGNPDQELVISRNHQEKFAQEWKDAQAAVAFSRSGQKIPTEAEEKAFHTLNVGTWWAILQATLGKSIQAVKNTRTWQIPVAPGERSTLSGQFSAVHPNLNYRRFPEGGGLSARSMRLFWRLMAAVYPGGLFNGSEKLNALELTKRMAWQYGGVGDLI
;
A
#
# COMPACT_ATOMS: atom_id res chain seq x y z
N MET A 1 -23.86 19.63 -11.32
CA MET A 1 -22.52 19.57 -10.69
C MET A 1 -21.56 19.14 -11.78
N ARG A 2 -20.77 20.07 -12.34
CA ARG A 2 -19.77 19.74 -13.38
C ARG A 2 -18.53 19.20 -12.67
N ASN A 3 -17.97 18.09 -13.14
CA ASN A 3 -16.74 17.55 -12.59
C ASN A 3 -15.57 18.48 -12.91
N TRP A 4 -14.53 18.48 -12.07
CA TRP A 4 -13.33 19.31 -12.20
C TRP A 4 -12.61 19.12 -13.56
N TRP A 5 -12.68 17.92 -14.14
CA TRP A 5 -12.08 17.58 -15.43
C TRP A 5 -12.75 18.27 -16.63
N GLN A 6 -14.08 18.42 -16.62
CA GLN A 6 -14.83 19.15 -17.66
C GLN A 6 -14.47 20.65 -17.66
N GLN A 7 -14.16 21.21 -16.49
CA GLN A 7 -13.75 22.62 -16.37
C GLN A 7 -12.34 22.87 -16.92
N LEU A 8 -11.44 21.88 -16.82
CA LEU A 8 -10.10 21.93 -17.41
C LEU A 8 -10.14 21.91 -18.95
N VAL A 9 -11.04 21.12 -19.54
CA VAL A 9 -11.25 21.08 -21.00
C VAL A 9 -11.86 22.38 -21.51
N ASP A 10 -12.87 22.92 -20.81
CA ASP A 10 -13.51 24.20 -21.16
C ASP A 10 -12.51 25.38 -21.13
N GLN A 11 -11.52 25.37 -20.23
CA GLN A 11 -10.47 26.40 -20.12
C GLN A 11 -9.43 26.32 -21.26
N GLN A 12 -9.16 25.12 -21.76
CA GLN A 12 -8.24 24.94 -22.89
C GLN A 12 -8.87 25.41 -24.21
N GLU A 13 -10.19 25.26 -24.38
CA GLU A 13 -10.94 25.77 -25.54
C GLU A 13 -11.07 27.31 -25.55
N GLN A 14 -11.22 27.94 -24.38
CA GLN A 14 -11.29 29.42 -24.27
C GLN A 14 -9.97 30.12 -24.60
N SER A 15 -8.84 29.43 -24.48
CA SER A 15 -7.50 29.96 -24.74
C SER A 15 -7.20 30.22 -26.23
N GLN A 16 -8.03 29.71 -27.16
CA GLN A 16 -7.84 29.86 -28.61
C GLN A 16 -8.50 31.12 -29.21
N VAL A 17 -9.23 31.92 -28.43
CA VAL A 17 -9.93 33.10 -28.94
C VAL A 17 -9.69 34.29 -28.01
N LEU A 18 -8.71 35.14 -28.34
CA LEU A 18 -8.79 36.62 -28.23
C LEU A 18 -7.44 37.30 -28.56
N PRO A 19 -7.38 38.16 -29.59
CA PRO A 19 -6.25 39.04 -29.84
C PRO A 19 -6.48 40.39 -29.14
N ASN A 20 -5.69 40.70 -28.11
CA ASN A 20 -5.18 42.04 -27.84
C ASN A 20 -4.18 41.99 -26.67
N ALA A 21 -2.90 42.12 -27.03
CA ALA A 21 -1.77 42.15 -26.13
C ALA A 21 -1.73 43.49 -25.38
N ILE A 22 -1.75 43.43 -24.05
CA ILE A 22 -1.02 44.28 -23.08
C ILE A 22 -1.58 44.02 -21.66
N ASP A 23 -2.86 43.66 -21.51
CA ASP A 23 -3.46 43.27 -20.21
C ASP A 23 -3.35 41.77 -19.87
N LEU A 24 -2.90 40.96 -20.83
CA LEU A 24 -2.76 39.50 -20.72
C LEU A 24 -1.58 39.05 -19.83
N HIS A 25 -0.63 39.93 -19.52
CA HIS A 25 0.61 39.54 -18.83
C HIS A 25 0.45 39.29 -17.32
N VAL A 26 -0.62 39.80 -16.70
CA VAL A 26 -0.89 39.60 -15.26
C VAL A 26 -1.73 38.34 -15.05
N THR A 27 -2.75 38.11 -15.88
CA THR A 27 -3.63 36.92 -15.82
C THR A 27 -2.91 35.64 -16.27
N LEU A 28 -2.07 35.69 -17.31
CA LEU A 28 -1.29 34.53 -17.74
C LEU A 28 -0.24 34.09 -16.72
N ARG A 29 0.23 34.96 -15.82
CA ARG A 29 1.19 34.56 -14.78
C ARG A 29 0.55 33.72 -13.69
N ASP A 30 -0.71 33.96 -13.36
CA ASP A 30 -1.43 33.18 -12.35
C ASP A 30 -1.99 31.87 -12.92
N GLU A 31 -2.39 31.84 -14.20
CA GLU A 31 -2.80 30.61 -14.88
C GLU A 31 -1.60 29.71 -15.25
N ALA A 32 -0.46 30.28 -15.69
CA ALA A 32 0.74 29.50 -15.99
C ALA A 32 1.31 28.80 -14.75
N LYS A 33 1.25 29.43 -13.57
CA LYS A 33 1.66 28.82 -12.28
C LYS A 33 0.77 27.65 -11.85
N ARG A 34 -0.46 27.57 -12.35
CA ARG A 34 -1.46 26.54 -11.98
C ARG A 34 -1.52 25.37 -12.95
N SER A 35 -0.80 25.42 -14.07
CA SER A 35 -0.79 24.32 -15.04
C SER A 35 -0.10 23.08 -14.45
N PRO A 36 -0.58 21.85 -14.75
CA PRO A 36 0.12 20.62 -14.36
C PRO A 36 1.59 20.60 -14.81
N LEU A 37 1.91 21.19 -15.96
CA LEU A 37 3.28 21.36 -16.46
C LEU A 37 4.15 22.26 -15.57
N ALA A 38 3.59 23.34 -15.02
CA ALA A 38 4.32 24.19 -14.07
C ALA A 38 4.50 23.50 -12.72
N ILE A 39 3.51 22.73 -12.26
CA ILE A 39 3.61 21.91 -11.04
C ILE A 39 4.69 20.83 -11.23
N ALA A 40 4.70 20.19 -12.40
CA ALA A 40 5.69 19.21 -12.79
C ALA A 40 7.11 19.79 -12.78
N SER A 41 7.31 20.90 -13.49
CA SER A 41 8.59 21.61 -13.52
C SER A 41 9.01 22.03 -12.10
N SER A 42 8.08 22.52 -11.29
CA SER A 42 8.32 22.89 -9.88
C SER A 42 8.67 21.73 -8.95
N SER A 43 8.53 20.49 -9.39
CA SER A 43 8.93 19.32 -8.62
C SER A 43 10.28 18.74 -9.05
N ASP A 44 10.75 19.11 -10.25
CA ASP A 44 12.05 18.70 -10.75
C ASP A 44 13.17 19.40 -10.00
N ARG A 45 14.26 18.69 -9.73
CA ARG A 45 15.48 19.33 -9.20
C ARG A 45 16.00 20.43 -10.14
N VAL A 46 15.70 20.33 -11.44
CA VAL A 46 16.08 21.28 -12.47
C VAL A 46 14.85 21.75 -13.22
N ASN A 47 14.54 23.04 -13.16
CA ASN A 47 13.52 23.65 -14.01
C ASN A 47 14.08 23.81 -15.43
N LEU A 48 14.06 22.75 -16.22
CA LEU A 48 14.32 22.85 -17.66
C LEU A 48 13.07 23.41 -18.34
N GLY A 49 13.24 24.48 -19.11
CA GLY A 49 12.15 24.96 -19.96
C GLY A 49 11.74 23.84 -20.92
N ALA A 50 10.43 23.69 -21.18
CA ALA A 50 9.94 22.70 -22.14
C ALA A 50 10.57 22.98 -23.51
N VAL A 51 11.62 22.24 -23.86
CA VAL A 51 12.20 22.30 -25.20
C VAL A 51 11.25 21.54 -26.11
N ILE A 52 10.30 22.29 -26.68
CA ILE A 52 9.46 21.83 -27.78
C ILE A 52 10.38 21.43 -28.93
N ASN A 53 10.31 20.15 -29.30
CA ASN A 53 10.80 19.56 -30.55
C ASN A 53 12.11 20.16 -31.10
N THR A 54 13.24 19.61 -30.65
CA THR A 54 14.32 19.40 -31.61
C THR A 54 13.98 18.15 -32.42
N GLU A 55 13.91 18.29 -33.74
CA GLU A 55 13.70 17.30 -34.81
C GLU A 55 14.77 16.18 -34.83
N SER A 56 15.24 15.76 -33.67
CA SER A 56 16.13 14.62 -33.53
C SER A 56 15.29 13.36 -33.37
N ASN A 57 15.40 12.48 -34.37
CA ASN A 57 14.77 11.17 -34.42
C ASN A 57 15.31 10.20 -33.36
N ASP A 58 16.44 10.48 -32.75
CA ASP A 58 17.07 9.61 -31.76
C ASP A 58 16.83 10.15 -30.34
N CYS A 59 16.18 9.35 -29.50
CA CYS A 59 16.00 9.67 -28.10
C CYS A 59 16.88 8.75 -27.26
N GLN A 60 17.81 9.32 -26.51
CA GLN A 60 18.64 8.57 -25.57
C GLN A 60 17.90 8.45 -24.24
N VAL A 61 17.94 7.26 -23.63
CA VAL A 61 17.52 6.96 -22.26
C VAL A 61 18.74 6.64 -21.43
N LYS A 62 18.76 7.05 -20.16
CA LYS A 62 19.82 6.77 -19.20
C LYS A 62 19.24 6.12 -17.96
N HIS A 63 19.77 4.96 -17.59
CA HIS A 63 19.35 4.30 -16.36
C HIS A 63 19.80 5.14 -15.13
N PRO A 64 18.90 5.50 -14.19
CA PRO A 64 19.20 6.45 -13.11
C PRO A 64 20.28 5.97 -12.14
N ILE A 65 20.42 4.65 -11.96
CA ILE A 65 21.44 4.06 -11.07
C ILE A 65 22.75 3.72 -11.81
N SER A 66 22.70 2.89 -12.86
CA SER A 66 23.91 2.42 -13.54
C SER A 66 24.53 3.44 -14.50
N GLY A 67 23.79 4.47 -14.90
CA GLY A 67 24.20 5.42 -15.93
C GLY A 67 24.28 4.80 -17.33
N GLN A 68 23.87 3.54 -17.51
CA GLN A 68 23.84 2.87 -18.80
C GLN A 68 22.90 3.60 -19.75
N GLN A 69 23.31 3.70 -21.01
CA GLN A 69 22.60 4.43 -22.04
C GLN A 69 21.94 3.46 -23.01
N HIS A 70 20.71 3.76 -23.41
CA HIS A 70 19.98 3.01 -24.43
C HIS A 70 19.37 4.01 -25.42
N GLN A 71 19.45 3.71 -26.71
CA GLN A 71 18.81 4.53 -27.74
C GLN A 71 17.44 3.93 -28.03
N ILE A 72 16.42 4.78 -28.09
CA ILE A 72 15.07 4.41 -28.51
C ILE A 72 14.69 5.21 -29.75
N ASP A 73 13.90 4.58 -30.62
CA ASP A 73 13.38 5.20 -31.83
C ASP A 73 12.48 6.40 -31.52
N SER A 74 12.29 7.27 -32.52
CA SER A 74 11.43 8.45 -32.43
C SER A 74 10.03 8.09 -31.95
N PHE A 75 9.62 8.68 -30.84
CA PHE A 75 8.28 8.55 -30.28
C PHE A 75 7.45 9.79 -30.58
N ASN A 76 6.30 9.62 -31.25
CA ASN A 76 5.37 10.72 -31.47
C ASN A 76 4.52 10.94 -30.21
N GLN A 77 4.80 12.01 -29.47
CA GLN A 77 4.02 12.35 -28.27
C GLN A 77 2.60 12.83 -28.61
N GLU A 78 2.37 13.37 -29.80
CA GLU A 78 1.10 14.01 -30.18
C GLU A 78 0.01 13.02 -30.61
N GLU A 79 0.38 11.77 -30.94
CA GLU A 79 -0.60 10.75 -31.28
C GLU A 79 -1.36 10.31 -30.03
N THR A 80 -2.68 10.53 -29.99
CA THR A 80 -3.53 10.09 -28.89
C THR A 80 -3.95 8.63 -29.09
N PRO A 81 -3.76 7.75 -28.10
CA PRO A 81 -4.23 6.37 -28.19
C PRO A 81 -5.77 6.32 -28.22
N ASP A 82 -6.32 5.23 -28.76
CA ASP A 82 -7.77 5.01 -28.76
C ASP A 82 -8.29 4.78 -27.32
N ILE A 83 -9.04 5.75 -26.81
CA ILE A 83 -9.69 5.73 -25.50
C ILE A 83 -11.22 5.57 -25.59
N SER A 84 -11.75 5.17 -26.76
CA SER A 84 -13.20 5.05 -26.99
C SER A 84 -13.93 4.17 -25.97
N LYS A 85 -13.24 3.17 -25.39
CA LYS A 85 -13.76 2.26 -24.36
C LYS A 85 -14.22 2.96 -23.09
N ILE A 86 -13.51 4.00 -22.65
CA ILE A 86 -13.83 4.74 -21.42
C ILE A 86 -14.59 6.05 -21.71
N ALA A 87 -14.75 6.43 -22.98
CA ALA A 87 -15.32 7.72 -23.37
C ALA A 87 -16.78 7.94 -22.93
N THR A 88 -17.53 6.87 -22.65
CA THR A 88 -18.93 6.93 -22.18
C THR A 88 -19.07 6.87 -20.66
N GLU A 89 -17.97 6.66 -19.92
CA GLU A 89 -17.99 6.62 -18.46
C GLU A 89 -18.13 8.04 -17.89
N LEU A 90 -19.10 8.23 -17.01
CA LEU A 90 -19.42 9.51 -16.39
C LEU A 90 -18.75 9.68 -15.02
N ASP A 91 -18.39 8.57 -14.38
CA ASP A 91 -17.65 8.58 -13.13
C ASP A 91 -16.17 8.94 -13.37
N GLY A 92 -15.83 10.20 -13.10
CA GLY A 92 -14.48 10.71 -13.27
C GLY A 92 -13.41 9.93 -12.48
N LYS A 93 -13.78 9.30 -11.35
CA LYS A 93 -12.86 8.44 -10.61
C LYS A 93 -12.55 7.18 -11.41
N LYS A 94 -13.56 6.51 -11.97
CA LYS A 94 -13.36 5.34 -12.82
C LYS A 94 -12.57 5.67 -14.08
N VAL A 95 -12.87 6.80 -14.72
CA VAL A 95 -12.10 7.30 -15.88
C VAL A 95 -10.62 7.47 -15.50
N PHE A 96 -10.35 8.13 -14.36
CA PHE A 96 -8.99 8.32 -13.87
C PHE A 96 -8.26 7.00 -13.63
N TRP A 97 -8.88 6.06 -12.89
CA TRP A 97 -8.30 4.73 -12.62
C TRP A 97 -8.03 3.94 -13.91
N TRP A 98 -8.94 4.01 -14.88
CA TRP A 98 -8.78 3.35 -16.16
C TRP A 98 -7.61 3.95 -16.95
N LEU A 99 -7.53 5.28 -17.05
CA LEU A 99 -6.43 5.97 -17.74
C LEU A 99 -5.10 5.68 -17.05
N TRP A 100 -5.04 5.80 -15.72
CA TRP A 100 -3.85 5.47 -14.93
C TRP A 100 -3.34 4.07 -15.21
N ARG A 101 -4.22 3.06 -15.27
CA ARG A 101 -3.79 1.67 -15.46
C ARG A 101 -3.48 1.33 -16.91
N PHE A 102 -4.32 1.74 -17.86
CA PHE A 102 -4.30 1.22 -19.24
C PHE A 102 -3.71 2.17 -20.27
N TYR A 103 -3.73 3.50 -20.04
CA TYR A 103 -3.14 4.44 -20.99
C TYR A 103 -1.68 4.10 -21.32
N PRO A 104 -0.80 3.80 -20.35
CA PRO A 104 0.60 3.45 -20.64
C PRO A 104 0.72 2.13 -21.41
N GLU A 105 -0.14 1.15 -21.13
CA GLU A 105 -0.15 -0.15 -21.82
C GLU A 105 -0.59 -0.02 -23.28
N ILE A 106 -1.61 0.81 -23.55
CA ILE A 106 -2.07 1.09 -24.92
C ILE A 106 -0.94 1.74 -25.71
N ARG A 107 -0.23 2.71 -25.11
CA ARG A 107 0.94 3.33 -25.73
C ARG A 107 2.05 2.31 -25.98
N ALA A 108 2.32 1.40 -25.05
CA ALA A 108 3.34 0.37 -25.19
C ALA A 108 3.00 -0.65 -26.30
N LYS A 109 1.72 -0.97 -26.50
CA LYS A 109 1.26 -1.81 -27.63
C LYS A 109 1.46 -1.14 -28.99
N GLN A 110 1.25 0.17 -29.08
CA GLN A 110 1.48 0.95 -30.31
C GLN A 110 2.98 1.16 -30.58
N TYR A 111 3.73 1.45 -29.52
CA TYR A 111 5.15 1.79 -29.56
C TYR A 111 5.91 0.98 -28.49
N PRO A 112 6.70 -0.05 -28.87
CA PRO A 112 7.34 -0.97 -27.91
C PRO A 112 8.18 -0.30 -26.81
N ASN A 113 8.74 0.88 -27.08
CA ASN A 113 9.57 1.64 -26.15
C ASN A 113 8.83 2.80 -25.44
N ALA A 114 7.49 2.90 -25.55
CA ALA A 114 6.72 4.01 -24.99
C ALA A 114 6.96 4.25 -23.49
N LEU A 115 7.14 3.16 -22.73
CA LEU A 115 7.39 3.21 -21.28
C LEU A 115 8.81 3.65 -20.92
N LEU A 116 9.71 3.75 -21.90
CA LEU A 116 11.08 4.22 -21.72
C LEU A 116 11.28 5.66 -22.18
N VAL A 117 10.28 6.25 -22.86
CA VAL A 117 10.36 7.62 -23.38
C VAL A 117 10.61 8.57 -22.22
N PRO A 118 11.74 9.29 -22.19
CA PRO A 118 12.07 10.15 -21.09
C PRO A 118 11.17 11.38 -21.08
N ALA A 119 10.86 11.88 -19.88
CA ALA A 119 10.17 13.16 -19.72
C ALA A 119 10.98 14.32 -20.31
N HIS A 120 12.31 14.22 -20.28
CA HIS A 120 13.21 15.24 -20.79
C HIS A 120 14.38 14.64 -21.58
N LYS A 121 14.70 15.17 -22.78
CA LYS A 121 15.82 14.68 -23.61
C LYS A 121 17.21 15.01 -23.01
N ILE A 122 17.36 16.15 -22.33
CA ILE A 122 18.61 16.56 -21.64
C ILE A 122 18.90 15.68 -20.40
N LEU A 123 17.87 15.35 -19.61
CA LEU A 123 17.96 14.51 -18.42
C LEU A 123 17.07 13.27 -18.63
N PRO A 124 17.53 12.29 -19.42
CA PRO A 124 16.67 11.21 -19.85
C PRO A 124 16.67 10.04 -18.86
N ASP A 125 16.51 10.33 -17.58
CA ASP A 125 16.59 9.36 -16.47
C ASP A 125 15.22 8.98 -15.88
N CYS A 126 14.18 9.75 -16.19
CA CYS A 126 12.81 9.50 -15.76
C CYS A 126 11.89 9.32 -16.97
N PRO A 127 11.20 8.17 -17.11
CA PRO A 127 10.16 8.00 -18.12
C PRO A 127 8.99 8.97 -17.93
N ILE A 128 8.39 9.43 -19.04
CA ILE A 128 7.26 10.37 -19.04
C ILE A 128 6.06 9.85 -18.26
N HIS A 129 5.82 8.54 -18.27
CA HIS A 129 4.76 7.93 -17.47
C HIS A 129 4.98 8.13 -15.97
N SER A 130 6.16 7.76 -15.46
CA SER A 130 6.52 7.93 -14.04
C SER A 130 6.55 9.40 -13.63
N TYR A 131 6.98 10.27 -14.54
CA TYR A 131 6.91 11.72 -14.37
C TYR A 131 5.46 12.16 -14.17
N ASN A 132 4.56 11.84 -15.10
CA ASN A 132 3.15 12.21 -15.04
C ASN A 132 2.45 11.67 -13.79
N SER A 133 2.78 10.46 -13.32
CA SER A 133 2.29 9.96 -12.03
C SER A 133 2.71 10.85 -10.86
N THR A 134 3.95 11.33 -10.83
CA THR A 134 4.42 12.25 -9.78
C THR A 134 3.68 13.59 -9.85
N VAL A 135 3.44 14.11 -11.06
CA VAL A 135 2.66 15.34 -11.28
C VAL A 135 1.23 15.15 -10.78
N SER A 136 0.59 14.05 -11.16
CA SER A 136 -0.76 13.67 -10.75
C SER A 136 -0.88 13.64 -9.22
N ALA A 137 0.08 13.01 -8.52
CA ALA A 137 0.14 12.99 -7.06
C ALA A 137 0.23 14.39 -6.43
N LEU A 138 1.10 15.26 -6.98
CA LEU A 138 1.29 16.62 -6.49
C LEU A 138 0.06 17.49 -6.75
N VAL A 139 -0.52 17.40 -7.94
CA VAL A 139 -1.76 18.11 -8.30
C VAL A 139 -2.89 17.70 -7.35
N GLY A 140 -3.07 16.40 -7.10
CA GLY A 140 -4.08 15.90 -6.16
C GLY A 140 -3.85 16.38 -4.72
N ALA A 141 -2.60 16.60 -4.32
CA ALA A 141 -2.29 17.15 -3.00
C ALA A 141 -2.41 18.69 -2.91
N LEU A 142 -2.22 19.40 -4.02
CA LEU A 142 -2.44 20.86 -4.08
C LEU A 142 -3.93 21.19 -4.15
N TYR A 143 -4.69 20.40 -4.89
CA TYR A 143 -6.11 20.61 -5.20
C TYR A 143 -6.90 19.35 -4.82
N PRO A 144 -7.18 19.15 -3.52
CA PRO A 144 -7.99 18.02 -3.05
C PRO A 144 -9.43 18.07 -3.58
N GLU A 145 -10.18 16.97 -3.41
CA GLU A 145 -11.53 16.80 -3.96
C GLU A 145 -12.53 17.89 -3.52
N ASP A 146 -12.36 18.43 -2.32
CA ASP A 146 -13.20 19.48 -1.75
C ASP A 146 -12.79 20.91 -2.19
N TRP A 147 -11.63 21.08 -2.82
CA TRP A 147 -11.11 22.37 -3.25
C TRP A 147 -12.04 23.05 -4.27
N GLN A 148 -12.30 24.34 -4.05
CA GLN A 148 -13.11 25.17 -4.95
C GLN A 148 -12.26 26.22 -5.69
N PRO A 149 -12.61 26.55 -6.95
CA PRO A 149 -11.98 27.66 -7.67
C PRO A 149 -12.05 28.97 -6.89
N GLY A 150 -10.88 29.53 -6.58
CA GLY A 150 -10.73 30.77 -5.81
C GLY A 150 -10.23 30.57 -4.38
N GLU A 151 -10.22 29.32 -3.88
CA GLU A 151 -9.57 28.97 -2.62
C GLU A 151 -8.06 28.83 -2.79
N SER A 152 -7.30 29.12 -1.72
CA SER A 152 -5.88 28.82 -1.67
C SER A 152 -5.66 27.31 -1.80
N HIS A 153 -4.65 26.92 -2.58
CA HIS A 153 -4.26 25.52 -2.68
C HIS A 153 -3.73 25.01 -1.33
N GLN A 154 -3.80 23.71 -1.12
CA GLN A 154 -3.20 23.07 0.04
C GLN A 154 -1.68 22.98 -0.12
N HIS A 155 -0.95 22.83 0.99
CA HIS A 155 0.49 22.57 0.95
C HIS A 155 0.74 21.06 0.94
N PRO A 156 1.48 20.47 -0.01
CA PRO A 156 1.67 19.02 -0.04
C PRO A 156 2.54 18.52 1.12
N TYR A 157 2.16 17.38 1.71
CA TYR A 157 2.93 16.69 2.74
C TYR A 157 3.35 15.31 2.25
N LEU A 158 4.61 14.95 2.52
CA LEU A 158 5.11 13.59 2.32
C LEU A 158 4.96 12.82 3.63
N LEU A 159 4.13 11.78 3.60
CA LEU A 159 3.88 10.87 4.70
C LEU A 159 4.68 9.58 4.50
N LEU A 160 5.22 9.03 5.59
CA LEU A 160 5.76 7.68 5.65
C LEU A 160 5.02 6.91 6.73
N PHE A 161 4.41 5.79 6.34
CA PHE A 161 3.80 4.81 7.22
C PHE A 161 4.61 3.51 7.22
N THR A 162 4.76 2.88 8.37
CA THR A 162 5.39 1.58 8.48
C THR A 162 4.92 0.86 9.74
N PHE A 163 4.97 -0.48 9.74
CA PHE A 163 4.60 -1.27 10.91
C PHE A 163 5.62 -2.37 11.20
N SER A 164 5.64 -2.83 12.45
CA SER A 164 6.59 -3.82 12.98
C SER A 164 5.91 -4.73 14.02
N PRO A 165 6.46 -5.92 14.34
CA PRO A 165 7.73 -6.49 13.89
C PRO A 165 7.59 -7.33 12.61
N VAL A 166 8.40 -7.05 11.59
CA VAL A 166 8.38 -7.84 10.32
C VAL A 166 9.21 -9.11 10.43
N GLN A 167 10.47 -8.98 10.83
CA GLN A 167 11.41 -10.10 10.83
C GLN A 167 11.01 -11.20 11.80
N GLU A 168 10.63 -10.84 13.03
CA GLU A 168 10.22 -11.82 14.05
C GLU A 168 8.91 -12.51 13.66
N PHE A 169 7.98 -11.81 13.01
CA PHE A 169 6.75 -12.41 12.51
C PHE A 169 7.00 -13.47 11.43
N ILE A 170 7.89 -13.19 10.47
CA ILE A 170 8.26 -14.15 9.41
C ILE A 170 9.04 -15.33 10.00
N LYS A 171 10.02 -15.05 10.88
CA LYS A 171 10.89 -16.05 11.49
C LYS A 171 10.17 -17.01 12.43
N ALA A 172 9.06 -16.61 13.03
CA ALA A 172 8.23 -17.46 13.88
C ALA A 172 7.53 -18.57 13.08
N SER A 173 8.28 -19.45 12.42
CA SER A 173 7.80 -20.39 11.41
C SER A 173 8.58 -21.71 11.53
N ARG A 174 7.87 -22.85 11.52
CA ARG A 174 8.52 -24.19 11.48
C ARG A 174 8.30 -24.92 10.17
N LYS A 175 7.27 -24.56 9.42
CA LYS A 175 6.95 -25.12 8.09
C LYS A 175 7.20 -24.06 7.02
N PHE A 176 7.50 -24.49 5.79
CA PHE A 176 7.57 -23.57 4.64
C PHE A 176 6.27 -22.80 4.45
N LEU A 177 5.12 -23.45 4.67
CA LEU A 177 3.80 -22.81 4.69
C LEU A 177 3.74 -21.63 5.67
N ASP A 178 4.26 -21.78 6.90
CA ASP A 178 4.26 -20.70 7.91
C ASP A 178 5.12 -19.52 7.47
N PHE A 179 6.27 -19.82 6.85
CA PHE A 179 7.21 -18.83 6.35
C PHE A 179 6.60 -18.02 5.21
N TRP A 180 6.07 -18.72 4.20
CA TRP A 180 5.41 -18.10 3.05
C TRP A 180 4.15 -17.33 3.48
N ALA A 181 3.30 -17.91 4.34
CA ALA A 181 2.10 -17.21 4.80
C ALA A 181 2.46 -15.96 5.61
N GLY A 182 3.57 -15.99 6.37
CA GLY A 182 4.08 -14.84 7.08
C GLY A 182 4.52 -13.69 6.17
N SER A 183 5.29 -13.98 5.11
CA SER A 183 5.68 -12.96 4.14
C SER A 183 4.49 -12.46 3.32
N TYR A 184 3.61 -13.38 2.90
CA TYR A 184 2.43 -13.02 2.12
C TYR A 184 1.44 -12.17 2.91
N LEU A 185 1.19 -12.46 4.18
CA LEU A 185 0.32 -11.64 5.03
C LEU A 185 0.82 -10.21 5.18
N LEU A 186 2.13 -10.02 5.36
CA LEU A 186 2.73 -8.68 5.42
C LEU A 186 2.55 -7.93 4.10
N HIS A 187 2.75 -8.62 2.98
CA HIS A 187 2.47 -8.08 1.65
C HIS A 187 0.99 -7.70 1.51
N TYR A 188 0.07 -8.59 1.86
CA TYR A 188 -1.38 -8.38 1.78
C TYR A 188 -1.85 -7.20 2.63
N LEU A 189 -1.41 -7.12 3.89
CA LEU A 189 -1.71 -5.98 4.75
C LEU A 189 -1.18 -4.67 4.15
N SER A 190 0.05 -4.68 3.63
CA SER A 190 0.62 -3.50 2.97
C SER A 190 -0.15 -3.11 1.71
N VAL A 191 -0.60 -4.08 0.92
CA VAL A 191 -1.47 -3.87 -0.25
C VAL A 191 -2.80 -3.25 0.16
N LYS A 192 -3.47 -3.76 1.21
CA LYS A 192 -4.73 -3.18 1.72
C LYS A 192 -4.57 -1.74 2.19
N LEU A 193 -3.45 -1.43 2.84
CA LEU A 193 -3.13 -0.06 3.25
C LEU A 193 -2.86 0.85 2.05
N CYS A 194 -2.03 0.42 1.09
CA CYS A 194 -1.79 1.16 -0.16
C CYS A 194 -3.09 1.39 -0.93
N TRP A 195 -3.93 0.36 -1.05
CA TRP A 195 -5.23 0.43 -1.70
C TRP A 195 -6.14 1.44 -1.01
N HIS A 196 -6.15 1.48 0.32
CA HIS A 196 -6.91 2.47 1.08
C HIS A 196 -6.47 3.91 0.77
N ILE A 197 -5.15 4.17 0.72
CA ILE A 197 -4.62 5.49 0.31
C ILE A 197 -5.09 5.82 -1.12
N ALA A 198 -4.95 4.87 -2.03
CA ALA A 198 -5.33 5.04 -3.43
C ALA A 198 -6.83 5.33 -3.61
N GLN A 199 -7.68 4.75 -2.78
CA GLN A 199 -9.12 5.04 -2.78
C GLN A 199 -9.45 6.46 -2.31
N LEU A 200 -8.65 7.03 -1.41
CA LEU A 200 -8.85 8.37 -0.84
C LEU A 200 -8.23 9.48 -1.70
N TYR A 201 -6.99 9.29 -2.16
CA TYR A 201 -6.20 10.34 -2.81
C TYR A 201 -5.81 10.02 -4.26
N GLY A 202 -6.23 8.87 -4.78
CA GLY A 202 -5.83 8.35 -6.09
C GLY A 202 -4.57 7.47 -6.02
N PRO A 203 -4.41 6.51 -6.94
CA PRO A 203 -3.28 5.57 -6.95
C PRO A 203 -1.91 6.22 -7.03
N ASP A 204 -1.77 7.33 -7.74
CA ASP A 204 -0.50 8.06 -7.86
C ASP A 204 -0.05 8.72 -6.55
N ALA A 205 -0.97 8.96 -5.60
CA ALA A 205 -0.62 9.52 -4.29
C ALA A 205 0.34 8.61 -3.51
N VAL A 206 0.36 7.30 -3.79
CA VAL A 206 1.34 6.36 -3.21
C VAL A 206 2.63 6.42 -4.03
N ILE A 207 3.67 7.03 -3.44
CA ILE A 207 4.98 7.19 -4.08
C ILE A 207 5.80 5.90 -4.00
N THR A 208 5.78 5.22 -2.84
CA THR A 208 6.40 3.90 -2.70
C THR A 208 5.54 2.99 -1.81
N PRO A 209 5.38 1.70 -2.16
CA PRO A 209 5.74 1.08 -3.46
C PRO A 209 4.86 1.58 -4.61
N SER A 210 5.32 1.43 -5.86
CA SER A 210 4.47 1.68 -7.03
C SER A 210 3.30 0.69 -7.05
N LEU A 211 2.09 1.22 -7.29
CA LEU A 211 0.88 0.40 -7.45
C LEU A 211 0.64 -0.04 -8.90
N TRP A 212 1.32 0.60 -9.84
CA TRP A 212 1.12 0.35 -11.26
C TRP A 212 1.66 -1.03 -11.66
N SER A 213 0.86 -1.76 -12.44
CA SER A 213 1.18 -3.11 -12.95
C SER A 213 1.52 -4.13 -11.85
N GLN A 214 0.80 -4.05 -10.73
CA GLN A 214 0.85 -5.06 -9.66
C GLN A 214 -0.41 -5.92 -9.76
N GLU A 215 -0.28 -7.22 -10.07
CA GLU A 215 -1.46 -8.08 -10.34
C GLU A 215 -2.48 -8.10 -9.19
N ILE A 216 -2.04 -7.95 -7.93
CA ILE A 216 -2.95 -7.88 -6.77
C ILE A 216 -3.75 -6.57 -6.72
N ILE A 217 -3.17 -5.44 -7.16
CA ILE A 217 -3.88 -4.17 -7.31
C ILE A 217 -4.85 -4.25 -8.48
N ASP A 218 -4.44 -4.91 -9.56
CA ASP A 218 -5.27 -5.15 -10.73
C ASP A 218 -6.49 -6.01 -10.39
N ALA A 219 -6.31 -7.06 -9.58
CA ALA A 219 -7.41 -7.91 -9.07
C ALA A 219 -8.36 -7.13 -8.15
N LEU A 220 -7.84 -6.30 -7.23
CA LEU A 220 -8.64 -5.41 -6.38
C LEU A 220 -9.46 -4.41 -7.22
N MET A 221 -8.86 -3.87 -8.28
CA MET A 221 -9.51 -2.93 -9.19
C MET A 221 -10.72 -3.57 -9.88
N ILE A 222 -10.58 -4.80 -10.39
CA ILE A 222 -11.70 -5.58 -10.94
C ILE A 222 -12.76 -5.81 -9.86
N GLN A 223 -12.37 -6.27 -8.68
CA GLN A 223 -13.30 -6.56 -7.58
C GLN A 223 -14.12 -5.33 -7.16
N VAL A 224 -13.52 -4.14 -7.15
CA VAL A 224 -14.15 -2.92 -6.63
C VAL A 224 -14.96 -2.17 -7.69
N PHE A 225 -14.49 -2.13 -8.94
CA PHE A 225 -15.10 -1.29 -9.96
C PHE A 225 -15.99 -2.03 -10.95
N ASP A 226 -15.72 -3.31 -11.24
CA ASP A 226 -16.59 -4.11 -12.10
C ASP A 226 -17.83 -4.58 -11.31
N GLN A 227 -18.97 -4.63 -12.00
CA GLN A 227 -20.27 -5.08 -11.49
C GLN A 227 -20.87 -6.07 -12.50
N PRO A 228 -20.42 -7.34 -12.47
CA PRO A 228 -20.86 -8.36 -13.43
C PRO A 228 -22.37 -8.58 -13.45
N GLU A 229 -23.05 -8.35 -12.33
CA GLU A 229 -24.51 -8.46 -12.17
C GLU A 229 -25.30 -7.50 -13.05
N VAL A 230 -24.71 -6.37 -13.45
CA VAL A 230 -25.29 -5.41 -14.39
C VAL A 230 -24.50 -5.34 -15.70
N ASN A 231 -23.69 -6.36 -16.00
CA ASN A 231 -22.85 -6.47 -17.19
C ASN A 231 -21.90 -5.28 -17.38
N TYR A 232 -21.35 -4.77 -16.27
CA TYR A 232 -20.32 -3.73 -16.27
C TYR A 232 -18.98 -4.37 -15.92
N THR A 233 -18.14 -4.61 -16.91
CA THR A 233 -16.86 -5.35 -16.77
C THR A 233 -15.68 -4.62 -17.43
N ILE A 234 -15.73 -3.29 -17.47
CA ILE A 234 -14.80 -2.48 -18.25
C ILE A 234 -13.34 -2.72 -17.87
N PHE A 235 -13.03 -2.94 -16.58
CA PHE A 235 -11.65 -3.16 -16.13
C PHE A 235 -11.16 -4.55 -16.54
N ARG A 236 -11.94 -5.59 -16.25
CA ARG A 236 -11.64 -6.97 -16.67
C ARG A 236 -11.47 -7.08 -18.20
N ASP A 237 -12.37 -6.46 -18.96
CA ASP A 237 -12.32 -6.49 -20.44
C ASP A 237 -11.09 -5.73 -20.96
N SER A 238 -10.71 -4.64 -20.30
CA SER A 238 -9.51 -3.87 -20.65
C SER A 238 -8.22 -4.64 -20.37
N PHE A 239 -8.15 -5.44 -19.30
CA PHE A 239 -7.02 -6.35 -19.09
C PHE A 239 -6.89 -7.36 -20.22
N LYS A 240 -7.99 -8.01 -20.61
CA LYS A 240 -7.99 -8.97 -21.72
C LYS A 240 -7.64 -8.32 -23.06
N GLN A 241 -7.89 -7.02 -23.23
CA GLN A 241 -7.60 -6.34 -24.50
C GLN A 241 -6.18 -5.76 -24.55
N TYR A 242 -5.71 -5.16 -23.45
CA TYR A 242 -4.51 -4.32 -23.46
C TYR A 242 -3.34 -4.93 -22.70
N TYR A 243 -3.56 -5.98 -21.91
CA TYR A 243 -2.49 -6.67 -21.20
C TYR A 243 -1.85 -7.80 -22.04
N LEU A 244 -0.85 -8.47 -21.48
CA LEU A 244 0.15 -9.27 -22.20
C LEU A 244 -0.40 -10.50 -22.94
N ASP A 245 -1.41 -11.19 -22.40
CA ASP A 245 -1.80 -12.54 -22.86
C ASP A 245 -3.32 -12.80 -22.85
N ASP A 246 -4.10 -11.75 -23.12
CA ASP A 246 -5.56 -11.75 -23.24
C ASP A 246 -6.34 -12.30 -22.03
N LEU A 247 -5.70 -12.29 -20.86
CA LEU A 247 -6.27 -12.75 -19.59
C LEU A 247 -6.26 -11.64 -18.54
N ASP A 248 -7.28 -11.68 -17.68
CA ASP A 248 -7.31 -10.89 -16.45
C ASP A 248 -6.36 -11.50 -15.38
N PRO A 249 -5.91 -10.72 -14.38
CA PRO A 249 -4.93 -11.16 -13.39
C PRO A 249 -5.34 -12.43 -12.62
N VAL A 250 -6.63 -12.61 -12.33
CA VAL A 250 -7.12 -13.80 -11.61
C VAL A 250 -7.06 -15.02 -12.52
N SER A 251 -7.55 -14.90 -13.76
CA SER A 251 -7.48 -15.98 -14.75
C SER A 251 -6.02 -16.41 -15.02
N ARG A 252 -5.07 -15.47 -15.05
CA ARG A 252 -3.64 -15.78 -15.19
C ARG A 252 -3.10 -16.62 -14.05
N PHE A 253 -3.59 -16.40 -12.83
CA PHE A 253 -3.21 -17.18 -11.67
C PHE A 253 -3.82 -18.58 -11.68
N ASP A 254 -5.14 -18.68 -11.95
CA ASP A 254 -5.85 -19.95 -12.02
C ASP A 254 -5.29 -20.88 -13.11
N ASP A 255 -4.93 -20.31 -14.26
CA ASP A 255 -4.30 -21.03 -15.36
C ASP A 255 -2.80 -21.34 -15.12
N ASN A 256 -2.25 -20.99 -13.94
CA ASN A 256 -0.83 -21.11 -13.60
C ASN A 256 0.13 -20.40 -14.56
N LYS A 257 -0.34 -19.37 -15.27
CA LYS A 257 0.51 -18.52 -16.13
C LYS A 257 1.30 -17.48 -15.33
N SER A 258 0.75 -17.03 -14.21
CA SER A 258 1.41 -16.13 -13.27
C SER A 258 1.31 -16.66 -11.85
N THR A 259 2.39 -16.51 -11.09
CA THR A 259 2.40 -16.75 -9.64
C THR A 259 2.41 -15.44 -8.84
N SER A 260 2.21 -14.28 -9.50
CA SER A 260 2.34 -12.98 -8.82
C SER A 260 1.32 -12.83 -7.70
N LEU A 261 0.10 -13.33 -7.86
CA LEU A 261 -0.93 -13.28 -6.82
C LEU A 261 -0.60 -14.11 -5.58
N SER A 262 0.31 -15.09 -5.65
CA SER A 262 0.82 -15.83 -4.48
C SER A 262 2.24 -15.42 -4.06
N THR A 263 2.80 -14.39 -4.70
CA THR A 263 4.17 -13.92 -4.44
C THR A 263 4.15 -12.60 -3.66
N ALA A 264 4.81 -12.58 -2.50
CA ALA A 264 4.92 -11.37 -1.68
C ALA A 264 5.88 -10.35 -2.31
N GLY A 265 5.36 -9.19 -2.75
CA GLY A 265 6.16 -8.13 -3.38
C GLY A 265 6.12 -6.76 -2.68
N PHE A 266 5.13 -6.51 -1.81
CA PHE A 266 4.95 -5.19 -1.19
C PHE A 266 5.75 -5.07 0.12
N PRO A 267 6.50 -3.97 0.32
CA PRO A 267 7.19 -3.69 1.57
C PRO A 267 6.22 -3.21 2.66
N ASN A 268 6.67 -3.27 3.91
CA ASN A 268 5.99 -2.70 5.08
C ASN A 268 6.25 -1.20 5.27
N ILE A 269 6.84 -0.53 4.29
CA ILE A 269 7.10 0.92 4.29
C ILE A 269 6.34 1.50 3.12
N ILE A 270 5.45 2.44 3.42
CA ILE A 270 4.60 3.10 2.45
C ILE A 270 4.89 4.59 2.54
N THR A 271 5.17 5.24 1.41
CA THR A 271 5.23 6.69 1.34
C THR A 271 4.15 7.24 0.43
N ALA A 272 3.52 8.33 0.85
CA ALA A 272 2.43 8.96 0.12
C ALA A 272 2.50 10.49 0.18
N VAL A 273 2.00 11.15 -0.84
CA VAL A 273 1.85 12.62 -0.89
C VAL A 273 0.38 12.97 -0.67
N VAL A 274 0.10 13.89 0.25
CA VAL A 274 -1.26 14.22 0.71
C VAL A 274 -1.46 15.74 0.91
N PRO A 275 -2.71 16.23 0.87
CA PRO A 275 -3.03 17.65 0.99
C PRO A 275 -2.95 18.16 2.44
N GLY A 276 -1.92 18.94 2.75
CA GLY A 276 -1.83 19.64 4.03
C GLY A 276 -1.49 18.75 5.22
N LYS A 277 -1.25 19.41 6.36
CA LYS A 277 -0.87 18.76 7.61
C LYS A 277 -1.98 17.89 8.18
N GLU A 278 -3.22 18.40 8.14
CA GLU A 278 -4.37 17.74 8.75
C GLU A 278 -4.70 16.40 8.05
N ALA A 279 -4.65 16.37 6.71
CA ALA A 279 -4.85 15.13 5.97
C ALA A 279 -3.73 14.13 6.25
N ALA A 280 -2.48 14.59 6.40
CA ALA A 280 -1.37 13.71 6.77
C ALA A 280 -1.53 13.08 8.16
N GLU A 281 -1.94 13.88 9.15
CA GLU A 281 -2.19 13.36 10.51
C GLU A 281 -3.40 12.41 10.55
N THR A 282 -4.46 12.73 9.81
CA THR A 282 -5.66 11.91 9.69
C THR A 282 -5.34 10.58 9.01
N LEU A 283 -4.65 10.61 7.87
CA LEU A 283 -4.23 9.41 7.15
C LEU A 283 -3.33 8.53 8.01
N GLY A 284 -2.38 9.10 8.74
CA GLY A 284 -1.53 8.32 9.64
C GLY A 284 -2.32 7.53 10.69
N LYS A 285 -3.33 8.16 11.31
CA LYS A 285 -4.23 7.52 12.28
C LYS A 285 -5.16 6.48 11.62
N ASP A 286 -5.67 6.80 10.44
CA ASP A 286 -6.57 5.91 9.69
C ASP A 286 -5.83 4.65 9.22
N LEU A 287 -4.59 4.77 8.74
CA LEU A 287 -3.77 3.61 8.38
C LEU A 287 -3.44 2.74 9.60
N THR A 288 -3.18 3.35 10.77
CA THR A 288 -3.03 2.62 12.03
C THR A 288 -4.27 1.81 12.35
N LYS A 289 -5.46 2.43 12.28
CA LYS A 289 -6.73 1.77 12.54
C LYS A 289 -7.02 0.67 11.51
N LYS A 290 -6.84 0.96 10.22
CA LYS A 290 -7.08 0.04 9.11
C LYS A 290 -6.20 -1.20 9.22
N LEU A 291 -4.92 -1.06 9.58
CA LEU A 291 -4.01 -2.18 9.82
C LEU A 291 -4.56 -3.12 10.90
N THR A 292 -5.01 -2.56 12.02
CA THR A 292 -5.57 -3.33 13.14
C THR A 292 -6.89 -4.00 12.74
N GLU A 293 -7.76 -3.30 12.01
CA GLU A 293 -9.04 -3.82 11.54
C GLU A 293 -8.86 -4.98 10.56
N GLU A 294 -8.01 -4.84 9.54
CA GLU A 294 -7.73 -5.89 8.55
C GLU A 294 -7.12 -7.12 9.22
N TRP A 295 -6.13 -6.92 10.10
CA TRP A 295 -5.53 -8.04 10.82
C TRP A 295 -6.52 -8.75 11.74
N LYS A 296 -7.35 -7.99 12.46
CA LYS A 296 -8.39 -8.54 13.33
C LYS A 296 -9.46 -9.29 12.55
N ALA A 297 -9.90 -8.76 11.40
CA ALA A 297 -10.87 -9.41 10.55
C ALA A 297 -10.39 -10.80 10.08
N ILE A 298 -9.15 -10.90 9.61
CA ILE A 298 -8.53 -12.18 9.22
C ILE A 298 -8.49 -13.14 10.42
N ALA A 299 -8.06 -12.65 11.59
CA ALA A 299 -7.94 -13.45 12.79
C ALA A 299 -9.29 -13.95 13.31
N ASP A 300 -10.33 -13.11 13.25
CA ASP A 300 -11.69 -13.44 13.65
C ASP A 300 -12.30 -14.51 12.74
N GLN A 301 -12.08 -14.40 11.42
CA GLN A 301 -12.49 -15.43 10.46
C GLN A 301 -11.84 -16.77 10.74
N VAL A 302 -10.52 -16.80 10.96
CA VAL A 302 -9.79 -18.03 11.31
C VAL A 302 -10.32 -18.63 12.62
N ARG A 303 -10.48 -17.79 13.66
CA ARG A 303 -10.98 -18.23 14.97
C ARG A 303 -12.36 -18.86 14.87
N GLU A 304 -13.29 -18.20 14.18
CA GLU A 304 -14.66 -18.68 14.04
C GLU A 304 -14.71 -19.93 13.15
N HIS A 305 -13.92 -19.97 12.08
CA HIS A 305 -13.79 -21.16 11.24
C HIS A 305 -13.33 -22.38 12.04
N ILE A 306 -12.29 -22.26 12.88
CA ILE A 306 -11.82 -23.36 13.74
C ILE A 306 -12.94 -23.83 14.67
N LYS A 307 -13.61 -22.90 15.34
CA LYS A 307 -14.72 -23.22 16.26
C LYS A 307 -15.81 -24.03 15.56
N GLN A 308 -16.29 -23.55 14.42
CA GLN A 308 -17.35 -24.21 13.65
C GLN A 308 -16.91 -25.59 13.16
N LYS A 309 -15.70 -25.68 12.59
CA LYS A 309 -15.18 -26.92 12.02
C LYS A 309 -14.96 -27.99 13.09
N VAL A 310 -14.38 -27.65 14.23
CA VAL A 310 -14.15 -28.57 15.34
C VAL A 310 -15.49 -29.06 15.92
N ILE A 311 -16.46 -28.16 16.14
CA ILE A 311 -17.78 -28.54 16.65
C ILE A 311 -18.50 -29.48 15.67
N SER A 312 -18.50 -29.18 14.37
CA SER A 312 -19.08 -30.05 13.33
C SER A 312 -18.42 -31.43 13.36
N TRP A 313 -17.08 -31.46 13.32
CA TRP A 313 -16.31 -32.69 13.31
C TRP A 313 -16.57 -33.56 14.55
N LEU A 314 -16.76 -32.94 15.73
CA LEU A 314 -17.10 -33.62 16.98
C LEU A 314 -18.58 -34.06 17.08
N LYS A 315 -19.47 -33.61 16.20
CA LYS A 315 -20.88 -34.06 16.16
C LYS A 315 -21.12 -35.16 15.13
N GLU A 316 -20.35 -35.19 14.05
CA GLU A 316 -20.50 -36.16 12.97
C GLU A 316 -20.25 -37.61 13.42
N SER A 317 -21.21 -38.53 13.21
CA SER A 317 -21.09 -39.93 13.64
C SER A 317 -19.90 -40.66 13.03
N GLN A 318 -19.54 -40.33 11.79
CA GLN A 318 -18.40 -40.92 11.07
C GLN A 318 -17.04 -40.74 11.77
N ASN A 319 -16.90 -39.72 12.64
CA ASN A 319 -15.66 -39.44 13.35
C ASN A 319 -15.58 -40.13 14.72
N GLN A 320 -16.59 -40.91 15.13
CA GLN A 320 -16.61 -41.59 16.43
C GLN A 320 -15.40 -42.50 16.64
N GLN A 321 -15.02 -43.28 15.62
CA GLN A 321 -13.84 -44.15 15.70
C GLN A 321 -12.56 -43.35 15.97
N LYS A 322 -12.32 -42.28 15.20
CA LYS A 322 -11.15 -41.41 15.37
C LYS A 322 -11.10 -40.73 16.74
N ARG A 323 -12.26 -40.37 17.31
CA ARG A 323 -12.32 -39.85 18.69
C ARG A 323 -11.88 -40.91 19.70
N GLY A 324 -12.33 -42.16 19.52
CA GLY A 324 -11.89 -43.29 20.32
C GLY A 324 -10.38 -43.50 20.25
N GLU A 325 -9.81 -43.47 19.04
CA GLU A 325 -8.36 -43.58 18.82
C GLU A 325 -7.59 -42.47 19.55
N ILE A 326 -8.04 -41.21 19.47
CA ILE A 326 -7.41 -40.09 20.19
C ILE A 326 -7.45 -40.32 21.71
N LEU A 327 -8.58 -40.80 22.25
CA LEU A 327 -8.74 -41.03 23.68
C LEU A 327 -7.84 -42.17 24.20
N GLN A 328 -7.59 -43.18 23.37
CA GLN A 328 -6.68 -44.30 23.69
C GLN A 328 -5.21 -43.88 23.80
N GLU A 329 -4.82 -42.70 23.30
CA GLU A 329 -3.46 -42.15 23.47
C GLU A 329 -3.20 -41.59 24.88
N PHE A 330 -4.22 -41.52 25.73
CA PHE A 330 -4.15 -41.02 27.10
C PHE A 330 -4.26 -42.17 28.10
N SER A 331 -3.73 -41.96 29.30
CA SER A 331 -3.77 -42.98 30.36
C SER A 331 -5.21 -43.34 30.76
N ASP A 332 -5.43 -44.54 31.28
CA ASP A 332 -6.76 -44.98 31.73
C ASP A 332 -7.37 -44.03 32.79
N GLY A 333 -6.53 -43.43 33.64
CA GLY A 333 -6.95 -42.43 34.63
C GLY A 333 -7.39 -41.09 34.02
N ASP A 334 -6.89 -40.76 32.83
CA ASP A 334 -7.20 -39.53 32.11
C ASP A 334 -8.37 -39.67 31.13
N TYR A 335 -8.71 -40.90 30.73
CA TYR A 335 -9.71 -41.20 29.69
C TYR A 335 -11.04 -40.47 29.94
N GLN A 336 -11.62 -40.63 31.14
CA GLN A 336 -12.90 -39.98 31.50
C GLN A 336 -12.81 -38.46 31.55
N ALA A 337 -11.64 -37.90 31.86
CA ALA A 337 -11.42 -36.46 31.84
C ALA A 337 -11.30 -35.93 30.40
N CYS A 338 -10.61 -36.67 29.52
CA CYS A 338 -10.52 -36.34 28.10
C CYS A 338 -11.87 -36.44 27.40
N GLN A 339 -12.68 -37.46 27.71
CA GLN A 339 -14.04 -37.60 27.18
C GLN A 339 -14.91 -36.39 27.54
N ARG A 340 -14.91 -35.98 28.82
CA ARG A 340 -15.63 -34.78 29.28
C ARG A 340 -15.14 -33.50 28.59
N ASP A 341 -13.83 -33.38 28.33
CA ASP A 341 -13.29 -32.23 27.61
C ASP A 341 -13.76 -32.20 26.15
N LEU A 342 -13.80 -33.34 25.46
CA LEU A 342 -14.35 -33.43 24.10
C LEU A 342 -15.85 -33.08 24.07
N GLU A 343 -16.62 -33.50 25.07
CA GLU A 343 -18.04 -33.14 25.20
C GLU A 343 -18.23 -31.63 25.41
N LYS A 344 -17.37 -30.98 26.22
CA LYS A 344 -17.38 -29.52 26.37
C LYS A 344 -17.07 -28.80 25.06
N LEU A 345 -16.08 -29.29 24.30
CA LEU A 345 -15.72 -28.67 23.02
C LEU A 345 -16.85 -28.72 21.98
N GLN A 346 -17.83 -29.63 22.11
CA GLN A 346 -19.02 -29.65 21.26
C GLN A 346 -20.01 -28.51 21.55
N GLN A 347 -19.93 -27.91 22.74
CA GLN A 347 -20.84 -26.86 23.19
C GLN A 347 -20.26 -25.49 22.78
N PRO A 348 -20.94 -24.70 21.94
CA PRO A 348 -20.45 -23.40 21.49
C PRO A 348 -20.13 -22.43 22.65
N GLY A 349 -20.86 -22.55 23.76
CA GLY A 349 -20.67 -21.72 24.96
C GLY A 349 -19.40 -22.01 25.77
N CYS A 350 -18.70 -23.12 25.48
CA CYS A 350 -17.44 -23.45 26.15
C CYS A 350 -16.19 -22.88 25.43
N TRP A 351 -16.38 -22.15 24.33
CA TRP A 351 -15.28 -21.52 23.58
C TRP A 351 -15.01 -20.10 24.10
N GLU A 352 -14.25 -20.00 25.18
CA GLU A 352 -13.91 -18.75 25.90
C GLU A 352 -12.59 -18.10 25.45
N TRP A 353 -11.87 -18.71 24.50
CA TRP A 353 -10.55 -18.25 24.05
C TRP A 353 -10.52 -16.87 23.37
N ASN A 354 -11.67 -16.24 23.12
CA ASN A 354 -11.79 -14.96 22.42
C ASN A 354 -11.00 -13.87 23.11
N THR A 355 -11.05 -13.80 24.45
CA THR A 355 -10.36 -12.74 25.18
C THR A 355 -8.84 -12.88 25.08
N LEU A 356 -8.29 -14.10 25.16
CA LEU A 356 -6.86 -14.33 24.93
C LEU A 356 -6.50 -14.00 23.48
N TRP A 357 -7.33 -14.44 22.54
CA TRP A 357 -7.12 -14.22 21.12
C TRP A 357 -7.05 -12.73 20.79
N ASP A 358 -8.04 -11.95 21.23
CA ASP A 358 -8.10 -10.50 21.02
C ASP A 358 -6.90 -9.81 21.67
N ALA A 359 -6.54 -10.17 22.91
CA ALA A 359 -5.38 -9.60 23.60
C ALA A 359 -4.06 -9.81 22.83
N GLN A 360 -3.90 -10.96 22.17
CA GLN A 360 -2.73 -11.25 21.33
C GLN A 360 -2.81 -10.53 19.97
N ILE A 361 -3.96 -10.54 19.31
CA ILE A 361 -4.14 -9.96 17.98
C ILE A 361 -4.04 -8.43 18.00
N GLU A 362 -4.63 -7.77 18.99
CA GLU A 362 -4.64 -6.30 19.10
C GLU A 362 -3.25 -5.71 19.37
N SER A 363 -2.35 -6.50 19.95
CA SER A 363 -0.96 -6.10 20.24
C SER A 363 0.06 -6.62 19.22
N SER A 364 -0.40 -7.23 18.13
CA SER A 364 0.46 -7.86 17.12
C SER A 364 1.32 -6.85 16.37
N TRP A 365 0.73 -5.72 15.97
CA TRP A 365 1.38 -4.72 15.13
C TRP A 365 1.56 -3.41 15.86
N GLN A 366 2.76 -2.84 15.69
CA GLN A 366 3.08 -1.49 16.09
C GLN A 366 3.18 -0.64 14.82
N PRO A 367 2.14 0.13 14.48
CA PRO A 367 2.19 1.07 13.38
C PRO A 367 2.92 2.35 13.80
N TYR A 368 3.63 2.93 12.86
CA TYR A 368 4.35 4.18 13.00
C TYR A 368 4.12 5.01 11.76
N TRP A 369 4.01 6.31 11.94
CA TRP A 369 3.98 7.23 10.83
C TRP A 369 4.65 8.54 11.21
N THR A 370 5.06 9.27 10.18
CA THR A 370 5.57 10.63 10.27
C THR A 370 5.23 11.33 8.97
N ALA A 371 5.12 12.65 9.00
CA ALA A 371 4.94 13.46 7.80
C ALA A 371 5.85 14.67 7.82
N VAL A 372 6.31 15.10 6.65
CA VAL A 372 7.09 16.33 6.46
C VAL A 372 6.46 17.14 5.32
N PRO A 373 6.35 18.47 5.43
CA PRO A 373 5.87 19.27 4.32
C PRO A 373 6.88 19.25 3.16
N LEU A 374 6.39 19.32 1.92
CA LEU A 374 7.24 19.53 0.75
C LEU A 374 7.70 20.99 0.71
N GLY A 375 8.80 21.26 1.41
CA GLY A 375 9.30 22.61 1.64
C GLY A 375 8.62 23.31 2.82
N ASN A 376 8.97 24.57 3.04
CA ASN A 376 8.40 25.37 4.12
C ASN A 376 6.94 25.78 3.79
N PRO A 377 5.96 25.50 4.67
CA PRO A 377 4.54 25.83 4.44
C PRO A 377 4.23 27.33 4.33
N ASP A 378 5.07 28.19 4.91
CA ASP A 378 4.88 29.64 4.90
C ASP A 378 5.53 30.31 3.69
N GLN A 379 6.01 29.51 2.72
CA GLN A 379 6.74 29.98 1.56
C GLN A 379 6.18 29.37 0.28
N GLU A 380 6.28 30.12 -0.82
CA GLU A 380 5.96 29.61 -2.16
C GLU A 380 6.82 28.38 -2.49
N LEU A 381 6.25 27.45 -3.26
CA LEU A 381 6.96 26.24 -3.68
C LEU A 381 8.06 26.51 -4.73
N VAL A 382 8.01 27.67 -5.37
CA VAL A 382 8.93 28.11 -6.43
C VAL A 382 9.34 29.55 -6.22
N ILE A 383 10.61 29.85 -6.43
CA ILE A 383 11.12 31.22 -6.52
C ILE A 383 11.85 31.47 -7.82
N SER A 384 11.83 32.72 -8.27
CA SER A 384 12.64 33.22 -9.39
C SER A 384 13.73 34.15 -8.88
N ARG A 385 14.77 34.37 -9.69
CA ARG A 385 15.75 35.42 -9.41
C ARG A 385 15.09 36.79 -9.32
N ASN A 386 15.58 37.61 -8.39
CA ASN A 386 15.22 39.02 -8.29
C ASN A 386 15.95 39.85 -9.37
N HIS A 387 15.67 41.16 -9.43
CA HIS A 387 16.31 42.09 -10.36
C HIS A 387 17.85 42.17 -10.25
N GLN A 388 18.44 41.63 -9.18
CA GLN A 388 19.89 41.56 -8.97
C GLN A 388 20.47 40.19 -9.34
N GLU A 389 19.72 39.35 -10.08
CA GLU A 389 20.10 37.98 -10.47
C GLU A 389 20.38 37.06 -9.27
N LYS A 390 19.77 37.32 -8.11
CA LYS A 390 19.94 36.51 -6.90
C LYS A 390 18.62 35.90 -6.45
N PHE A 391 18.71 34.72 -5.86
CA PHE A 391 17.60 34.09 -5.13
C PHE A 391 17.49 34.69 -3.73
N ALA A 392 16.25 34.84 -3.25
CA ALA A 392 16.00 35.32 -1.88
C ALA A 392 16.62 34.35 -0.87
N GLN A 393 17.51 34.87 -0.02
CA GLN A 393 18.20 34.04 0.98
C GLN A 393 17.22 33.52 2.04
N GLU A 394 16.25 34.34 2.44
CA GLU A 394 15.19 33.98 3.40
C GLU A 394 14.41 32.75 2.95
N TRP A 395 14.06 32.65 1.67
CA TRP A 395 13.38 31.48 1.12
C TRP A 395 14.25 30.23 1.21
N LYS A 396 15.52 30.31 0.83
CA LYS A 396 16.47 29.17 0.90
C LYS A 396 16.67 28.71 2.34
N ASP A 397 16.82 29.64 3.27
CA ASP A 397 16.98 29.36 4.69
C ASP A 397 15.72 28.69 5.26
N ALA A 398 14.54 29.14 4.84
CA ALA A 398 13.26 28.53 5.21
C ALA A 398 13.13 27.09 4.69
N GLN A 399 13.55 26.80 3.46
CA GLN A 399 13.58 25.43 2.93
C GLN A 399 14.59 24.56 3.68
N ALA A 400 15.79 25.08 3.96
CA ALA A 400 16.84 24.37 4.69
C ALA A 400 16.45 24.06 6.16
N ALA A 401 15.59 24.87 6.77
CA ALA A 401 15.08 24.62 8.13
C ALA A 401 14.19 23.36 8.20
N VAL A 402 13.40 23.08 7.15
CA VAL A 402 12.58 21.87 7.05
C VAL A 402 13.41 20.68 6.53
N ALA A 403 14.33 20.94 5.61
CA ALA A 403 15.15 19.94 4.94
C ALA A 403 16.61 20.00 5.40
N PHE A 404 16.85 19.74 6.69
CA PHE A 404 18.19 19.87 7.27
C PHE A 404 19.14 18.72 6.88
N SER A 405 20.25 19.06 6.22
CA SER A 405 21.35 18.13 5.91
C SER A 405 22.53 18.27 6.89
N ARG A 406 23.00 17.13 7.42
CA ARG A 406 24.21 17.06 8.26
C ARG A 406 25.52 17.05 7.48
N SER A 407 25.48 16.85 6.15
CA SER A 407 26.68 16.77 5.33
C SER A 407 27.39 18.11 5.13
N GLY A 408 26.79 19.22 5.59
CA GLY A 408 27.30 20.57 5.35
C GLY A 408 27.21 21.02 3.88
N GLN A 409 26.67 20.17 2.99
CA GLN A 409 26.48 20.50 1.59
C GLN A 409 25.41 21.59 1.47
N LYS A 410 25.80 22.74 0.89
CA LYS A 410 24.89 23.81 0.55
C LYS A 410 23.95 23.34 -0.55
N ILE A 411 22.65 23.45 -0.31
CA ILE A 411 21.59 23.17 -1.27
C ILE A 411 20.74 24.45 -1.38
N PRO A 412 20.56 25.00 -2.59
CA PRO A 412 21.19 24.58 -3.85
C PRO A 412 22.73 24.83 -3.83
N THR A 413 23.45 24.12 -4.69
CA THR A 413 24.89 24.34 -4.89
C THR A 413 25.12 25.66 -5.64
N GLU A 414 26.33 26.24 -5.53
CA GLU A 414 26.67 27.46 -6.26
C GLU A 414 26.55 27.30 -7.79
N ALA A 415 26.76 26.09 -8.31
CA ALA A 415 26.57 25.78 -9.72
C ALA A 415 25.09 25.80 -10.11
N GLU A 416 24.21 25.18 -9.30
CA GLU A 416 22.76 25.21 -9.50
C GLU A 416 22.22 26.64 -9.41
N GLU A 417 22.67 27.45 -8.43
CA GLU A 417 22.27 28.85 -8.30
C GLU A 417 22.67 29.69 -9.52
N LYS A 418 23.85 29.43 -10.12
CA LYS A 418 24.31 30.13 -11.32
C LYS A 418 23.64 29.65 -12.60
N ALA A 419 23.29 28.37 -12.68
CA ALA A 419 22.70 27.77 -13.87
C ALA A 419 21.20 28.04 -13.99
N PHE A 420 20.45 28.09 -12.88
CA PHE A 420 19.00 28.13 -12.92
C PHE A 420 18.44 29.54 -12.74
N HIS A 421 17.37 29.84 -13.48
CA HIS A 421 16.59 31.08 -13.31
C HIS A 421 15.51 30.96 -12.23
N THR A 422 15.06 29.73 -11.96
CA THR A 422 14.05 29.39 -10.95
C THR A 422 14.54 28.23 -10.08
N LEU A 423 14.19 28.27 -8.80
CA LEU A 423 14.38 27.17 -7.85
C LEU A 423 13.04 26.74 -7.31
N ASN A 424 12.95 25.48 -6.89
CA ASN A 424 11.73 24.91 -6.35
C ASN A 424 12.03 23.93 -5.20
N VAL A 425 10.97 23.48 -4.52
CA VAL A 425 11.09 22.54 -3.40
C VAL A 425 11.65 21.16 -3.81
N GLY A 426 11.52 20.78 -5.09
CA GLY A 426 12.13 19.59 -5.68
C GLY A 426 13.64 19.54 -5.52
N THR A 427 14.32 20.68 -5.46
CA THR A 427 15.76 20.77 -5.15
C THR A 427 16.11 20.13 -3.79
N TRP A 428 15.19 20.12 -2.83
CA TRP A 428 15.36 19.51 -1.50
C TRP A 428 14.74 18.12 -1.35
N TRP A 429 14.12 17.54 -2.38
CA TRP A 429 13.39 16.27 -2.31
C TRP A 429 14.18 15.14 -1.63
N ALA A 430 15.44 14.95 -2.01
CA ALA A 430 16.30 13.92 -1.43
C ALA A 430 16.54 14.12 0.07
N ILE A 431 16.67 15.38 0.53
CA ILE A 431 16.83 15.67 1.96
C ILE A 431 15.51 15.53 2.70
N LEU A 432 14.38 15.90 2.10
CA LEU A 432 13.06 15.70 2.68
C LEU A 432 12.79 14.22 2.92
N GLN A 433 13.09 13.34 1.95
CA GLN A 433 13.06 11.89 2.10
C GLN A 433 13.97 11.40 3.24
N ALA A 434 15.21 11.91 3.32
CA ALA A 434 16.11 11.57 4.41
C ALA A 434 15.60 12.05 5.79
N THR A 435 14.92 13.20 5.83
CA THR A 435 14.32 13.77 7.04
C THR A 435 13.14 12.94 7.50
N LEU A 436 12.32 12.45 6.57
CA LEU A 436 11.25 11.51 6.82
C LEU A 436 11.77 10.19 7.43
N GLY A 437 12.85 9.63 6.85
CA GLY A 437 13.53 8.45 7.38
C GLY A 437 14.10 8.63 8.79
N LYS A 438 14.68 9.80 9.09
CA LYS A 438 15.16 10.12 10.46
C LYS A 438 14.00 10.26 11.43
N SER A 439 12.92 10.92 11.02
CA SER A 439 11.75 11.18 11.87
C SER A 439 11.07 9.88 12.25
N ILE A 440 10.88 8.96 11.30
CA ILE A 440 10.31 7.64 11.63
C ILE A 440 11.22 6.82 12.54
N GLN A 441 12.54 6.93 12.38
CA GLN A 441 13.47 6.25 13.29
C GLN A 441 13.43 6.84 14.70
N ALA A 442 13.27 8.16 14.84
CA ALA A 442 13.06 8.80 16.13
C ALA A 442 11.79 8.28 16.81
N VAL A 443 10.66 8.25 16.09
CA VAL A 443 9.39 7.68 16.57
C VAL A 443 9.58 6.22 17.02
N LYS A 444 10.27 5.40 16.22
CA LYS A 444 10.60 4.02 16.58
C LYS A 444 11.47 3.96 17.84
N ASN A 445 12.44 4.83 18.02
CA ASN A 445 13.35 4.80 19.17
C ASN A 445 12.68 5.30 20.47
N THR A 446 11.71 6.21 20.37
CA THR A 446 10.97 6.74 21.53
C THR A 446 9.71 5.95 21.85
N ARG A 447 9.49 4.81 21.20
CA ARG A 447 8.28 4.00 21.38
C ARG A 447 8.21 3.39 22.78
N THR A 448 7.00 3.29 23.30
CA THR A 448 6.72 2.47 24.49
C THR A 448 6.38 1.05 24.05
N TRP A 449 7.16 0.07 24.50
CA TRP A 449 6.90 -1.33 24.21
C TRP A 449 5.66 -1.80 24.96
N GLN A 450 4.63 -2.20 24.22
CA GLN A 450 3.52 -2.98 24.74
C GLN A 450 3.76 -4.44 24.38
N ILE A 451 4.38 -5.20 25.28
CA ILE A 451 4.48 -6.65 25.16
C ILE A 451 3.35 -7.21 26.02
N PRO A 452 2.31 -7.84 25.46
CA PRO A 452 1.29 -8.45 26.29
C PRO A 452 1.97 -9.57 27.10
N VAL A 453 1.61 -9.67 28.37
CA VAL A 453 2.07 -10.78 29.21
C VAL A 453 1.60 -12.08 28.55
N ALA A 454 2.47 -13.09 28.54
CA ALA A 454 2.20 -14.43 27.99
C ALA A 454 1.98 -15.45 29.13
N PRO A 455 0.80 -15.45 29.75
CA PRO A 455 0.49 -16.29 30.88
C PRO A 455 0.20 -17.75 30.51
N GLY A 456 0.61 -18.70 31.35
CA GLY A 456 0.37 -20.13 31.13
C GLY A 456 1.32 -20.79 30.12
N GLU A 457 0.85 -21.87 29.49
CA GLU A 457 1.66 -22.64 28.54
C GLU A 457 1.90 -21.86 27.24
N ARG A 458 3.17 -21.77 26.83
CA ARG A 458 3.59 -20.97 25.68
C ARG A 458 3.46 -21.73 24.36
N SER A 459 3.39 -20.97 23.27
CA SER A 459 3.44 -21.57 21.95
C SER A 459 4.76 -22.31 21.73
N THR A 460 4.70 -23.45 21.06
CA THR A 460 5.88 -24.24 20.71
C THR A 460 6.62 -23.67 19.50
N LEU A 461 6.03 -22.70 18.78
CA LEU A 461 6.60 -22.14 17.57
C LEU A 461 7.54 -20.97 17.89
N SER A 462 7.01 -19.82 18.35
CA SER A 462 7.81 -18.66 18.77
C SER A 462 8.18 -18.67 20.26
N GLY A 463 7.33 -19.25 21.11
CA GLY A 463 7.47 -19.13 22.57
C GLY A 463 7.22 -17.72 23.11
N GLN A 464 6.70 -16.81 22.26
CA GLN A 464 6.46 -15.42 22.63
C GLN A 464 5.13 -15.23 23.36
N PHE A 465 4.07 -15.91 22.91
CA PHE A 465 2.73 -15.81 23.47
C PHE A 465 2.19 -17.16 23.94
N SER A 466 1.16 -17.11 24.78
CA SER A 466 0.45 -18.29 25.28
C SER A 466 -0.23 -19.05 24.15
N ALA A 467 -0.16 -20.38 24.21
CA ALA A 467 -0.92 -21.23 23.30
C ALA A 467 -2.43 -21.06 23.56
N VAL A 468 -3.21 -21.00 22.49
CA VAL A 468 -4.66 -20.85 22.63
C VAL A 468 -5.34 -22.17 22.97
N HIS A 469 -6.42 -22.10 23.73
CA HIS A 469 -7.27 -23.24 24.04
C HIS A 469 -8.72 -22.77 24.33
N PRO A 470 -9.75 -23.44 23.78
CA PRO A 470 -11.14 -23.00 23.92
C PRO A 470 -11.61 -22.78 25.36
N ASN A 471 -11.28 -23.69 26.28
CA ASN A 471 -11.69 -23.59 27.70
C ASN A 471 -10.79 -22.68 28.56
N LEU A 472 -9.85 -21.93 27.98
CA LEU A 472 -8.99 -21.05 28.77
C LEU A 472 -9.70 -19.72 29.06
N ASN A 473 -10.11 -19.55 30.32
CA ASN A 473 -10.76 -18.31 30.77
C ASN A 473 -9.73 -17.24 31.13
N TYR A 474 -9.23 -16.54 30.11
CA TYR A 474 -8.21 -15.50 30.27
C TYR A 474 -8.64 -14.32 31.16
N ARG A 475 -9.94 -14.00 31.21
CA ARG A 475 -10.46 -12.91 32.07
C ARG A 475 -10.31 -13.24 33.55
N ARG A 476 -10.57 -14.49 33.91
CA ARG A 476 -10.52 -14.95 35.31
C ARG A 476 -9.13 -15.41 35.73
N PHE A 477 -8.37 -16.00 34.80
CA PHE A 477 -7.04 -16.54 35.04
C PHE A 477 -6.03 -15.91 34.06
N PRO A 478 -5.72 -14.60 34.21
CA PRO A 478 -4.76 -13.90 33.36
C PRO A 478 -3.33 -14.38 33.59
N GLU A 479 -3.05 -15.27 34.52
CA GLU A 479 -1.79 -16.01 34.72
C GLU A 479 -1.76 -17.37 33.99
N GLY A 480 -2.86 -17.71 33.31
CA GLY A 480 -2.96 -18.90 32.45
C GLY A 480 -3.21 -20.17 33.25
N GLY A 481 -3.65 -20.00 34.51
CA GLY A 481 -4.12 -21.07 35.38
C GLY A 481 -5.46 -21.65 34.92
N GLY A 482 -5.89 -22.72 35.58
CA GLY A 482 -7.21 -23.32 35.36
C GLY A 482 -7.30 -24.32 34.19
N LEU A 483 -6.26 -24.46 33.36
CA LEU A 483 -6.20 -25.45 32.30
C LEU A 483 -5.11 -26.49 32.56
N SER A 484 -5.47 -27.78 32.47
CA SER A 484 -4.49 -28.86 32.61
C SER A 484 -3.69 -29.07 31.32
N ALA A 485 -2.41 -29.45 31.45
CA ALA A 485 -1.55 -29.81 30.32
C ALA A 485 -2.15 -30.95 29.47
N ARG A 486 -2.91 -31.86 30.10
CA ARG A 486 -3.70 -32.91 29.43
C ARG A 486 -4.74 -32.32 28.47
N SER A 487 -5.55 -31.36 28.94
CA SER A 487 -6.57 -30.71 28.13
C SER A 487 -5.95 -29.96 26.95
N MET A 488 -4.84 -29.25 27.19
CA MET A 488 -4.06 -28.60 26.14
C MET A 488 -3.55 -29.61 25.09
N ARG A 489 -2.92 -30.71 25.51
CA ARG A 489 -2.46 -31.77 24.60
C ARG A 489 -3.61 -32.37 23.79
N LEU A 490 -4.75 -32.64 24.43
CA LEU A 490 -5.93 -33.20 23.78
C LEU A 490 -6.47 -32.27 22.68
N PHE A 491 -6.57 -30.97 22.95
CA PHE A 491 -7.05 -30.01 21.95
C PHE A 491 -6.16 -29.96 20.71
N TRP A 492 -4.84 -29.90 20.87
CA TRP A 492 -3.93 -29.86 19.73
C TRP A 492 -3.87 -31.20 18.98
N ARG A 493 -4.02 -32.33 19.67
CA ARG A 493 -4.18 -33.64 19.04
C ARG A 493 -5.48 -33.72 18.21
N LEU A 494 -6.56 -33.15 18.73
CA LEU A 494 -7.84 -33.00 18.05
C LEU A 494 -7.71 -32.10 16.81
N MET A 495 -7.03 -30.96 16.89
CA MET A 495 -6.80 -30.07 15.75
C MET A 495 -6.15 -30.80 14.56
N ALA A 496 -5.20 -31.69 14.82
CA ALA A 496 -4.59 -32.52 13.77
C ALA A 496 -5.55 -33.56 13.14
N ALA A 497 -6.53 -34.04 13.90
CA ALA A 497 -7.55 -34.94 13.37
C ALA A 497 -8.64 -34.20 12.57
N VAL A 498 -8.97 -32.97 12.98
CA VAL A 498 -9.96 -32.11 12.32
C VAL A 498 -9.44 -31.55 10.99
N TYR A 499 -8.14 -31.24 10.91
CA TYR A 499 -7.46 -30.76 9.71
C TYR A 499 -6.45 -31.79 9.20
N PRO A 500 -6.91 -32.84 8.49
CA PRO A 500 -6.01 -33.81 7.86
C PRO A 500 -5.15 -33.13 6.78
N GLY A 501 -4.02 -33.75 6.42
CA GLY A 501 -3.09 -33.20 5.40
C GLY A 501 -1.86 -32.49 5.98
N GLY A 502 -1.57 -32.65 7.27
CA GLY A 502 -0.33 -32.18 7.88
C GLY A 502 -0.32 -30.69 8.31
N LEU A 503 -1.47 -30.02 8.24
CA LEU A 503 -1.61 -28.63 8.70
C LEU A 503 -1.23 -28.49 10.19
N PHE A 504 -1.64 -29.46 11.02
CA PHE A 504 -1.18 -29.61 12.40
C PHE A 504 -0.56 -31.00 12.63
N ASN A 505 0.52 -31.06 13.39
CA ASN A 505 1.19 -32.33 13.73
C ASN A 505 0.64 -33.01 15.00
N GLY A 506 -0.26 -32.36 15.73
CA GLY A 506 -0.93 -32.88 16.92
C GLY A 506 -0.18 -32.68 18.24
N SER A 507 1.08 -32.25 18.21
CA SER A 507 1.90 -31.96 19.38
C SER A 507 2.28 -30.48 19.52
N GLU A 508 2.24 -29.75 18.41
CA GLU A 508 2.47 -28.31 18.37
C GLU A 508 1.32 -27.56 19.05
N LYS A 509 1.68 -26.48 19.74
CA LYS A 509 0.77 -25.59 20.43
C LYS A 509 1.01 -24.20 19.90
N LEU A 510 0.01 -23.58 19.30
CA LEU A 510 0.17 -22.30 18.63
C LEU A 510 -0.58 -21.20 19.39
N ASN A 511 -0.06 -19.98 19.32
CA ASN A 511 -0.78 -18.79 19.76
C ASN A 511 -1.71 -18.26 18.64
N ALA A 512 -2.49 -17.21 18.93
CA ALA A 512 -3.45 -16.65 17.99
C ALA A 512 -2.79 -16.11 16.71
N LEU A 513 -1.63 -15.47 16.81
CA LEU A 513 -0.91 -14.93 15.64
C LEU A 513 -0.42 -16.05 14.73
N GLU A 514 0.14 -17.10 15.33
CA GLU A 514 0.68 -18.25 14.61
C GLU A 514 -0.43 -19.06 13.92
N LEU A 515 -1.58 -19.25 14.59
CA LEU A 515 -2.76 -19.87 13.99
C LEU A 515 -3.30 -19.01 12.84
N THR A 516 -3.49 -17.71 13.09
CA THR A 516 -3.97 -16.77 12.08
C THR A 516 -3.04 -16.81 10.88
N LYS A 517 -1.73 -16.72 11.11
CA LYS A 517 -0.72 -16.81 10.05
C LYS A 517 -0.84 -18.08 9.23
N ARG A 518 -0.89 -19.24 9.87
CA ARG A 518 -0.94 -20.54 9.18
C ARG A 518 -2.21 -20.73 8.36
N MET A 519 -3.33 -20.19 8.83
CA MET A 519 -4.66 -20.47 8.29
C MET A 519 -5.22 -19.32 7.43
N ALA A 520 -4.61 -18.13 7.43
CA ALA A 520 -5.16 -16.94 6.81
C ALA A 520 -5.44 -17.11 5.31
N TRP A 521 -4.54 -17.77 4.58
CA TRP A 521 -4.70 -17.96 3.13
C TRP A 521 -6.02 -18.65 2.80
N GLN A 522 -6.29 -19.80 3.43
CA GLN A 522 -7.43 -20.64 3.07
C GLN A 522 -8.69 -20.33 3.89
N TYR A 523 -8.53 -19.80 5.11
CA TYR A 523 -9.62 -19.70 6.09
C TYR A 523 -9.77 -18.31 6.71
N GLY A 524 -8.91 -17.37 6.33
CA GLY A 524 -8.97 -15.97 6.79
C GLY A 524 -9.29 -14.98 5.67
N GLY A 525 -9.78 -15.45 4.52
CA GLY A 525 -10.21 -14.61 3.40
C GLY A 525 -9.09 -13.94 2.62
N VAL A 526 -7.82 -14.31 2.87
CA VAL A 526 -6.68 -13.73 2.16
C VAL A 526 -6.58 -14.30 0.74
N GLY A 527 -6.79 -15.62 0.60
CA GLY A 527 -6.84 -16.29 -0.69
C GLY A 527 -8.08 -15.94 -1.50
N ASP A 528 -9.21 -15.61 -0.85
CA ASP A 528 -10.49 -15.28 -1.54
C ASP A 528 -10.44 -13.98 -2.38
N LEU A 529 -9.39 -13.17 -2.20
CA LEU A 529 -9.13 -12.01 -3.06
C LEU A 529 -8.69 -12.44 -4.48
N ILE A 530 -8.19 -13.67 -4.59
CA ILE A 530 -7.71 -14.32 -5.80
C ILE A 530 -8.80 -15.30 -6.22
#